data_AF-A0A6N4WBU1-F1
#
_entry.id   AF-A0A6N4WBU1-F1
#
_cell.length_a   1.000
_cell.length_b   1.000
_cell.length_c   1.000
_cell.angle_alpha   90.00
_cell.angle_beta   90.00
_cell.angle_gamma   90.00
#
_symmetry.space_group_name_H-M   'P 1'
#
loop_
_entity.id
_entity.type
_entity.pdbx_description
1 polymer ?
#
loop_
_entity_poly.entity_id
_entity_poly.type
_entity_poly.pdbx_seq_one_letter_code
_entity_poly.pdbx_strand_id
1 'polypeptide(L)'
;MAVATCAVLSVAALPVPPLAQADNARLNKSVVANVITLQQQAGCQATIKINPKLRLAAQWQTEDVLNNQALDGDIGSDGSTAQDRAKNAGYVGAVSETVAINPALAINNLEILNQWYYRADYYKIMTDCSNRDIGVWSENSFDRSVVVAVYGKGDDSAH
;
A
#
# COMPACT_ATOMS: atom_id res chain seq x y z
N MET A 1 57.88 -20.77 -25.33
CA MET A 1 56.51 -20.52 -25.87
C MET A 1 55.70 -21.79 -25.67
N ALA A 2 54.40 -21.83 -25.36
CA ALA A 2 53.42 -20.89 -24.77
C ALA A 2 52.10 -21.71 -24.59
N VAL A 3 51.11 -21.49 -23.70
CA VAL A 3 50.80 -20.51 -22.63
C VAL A 3 50.23 -21.31 -21.43
N ALA A 4 50.19 -20.75 -20.21
CA ALA A 4 49.43 -21.34 -19.08
C ALA A 4 47.97 -20.83 -19.06
N THR A 5 46.99 -21.72 -19.03
CA THR A 5 45.57 -21.36 -19.04
C THR A 5 44.90 -21.73 -17.71
N CYS A 6 44.92 -20.81 -16.75
CA CYS A 6 44.11 -20.94 -15.53
C CYS A 6 42.62 -20.76 -15.89
N ALA A 7 41.82 -21.82 -15.74
CA ALA A 7 40.37 -21.74 -15.86
C ALA A 7 39.79 -20.96 -14.67
N VAL A 8 39.32 -19.75 -14.92
CA VAL A 8 38.66 -18.91 -13.90
C VAL A 8 37.24 -19.42 -13.66
N LEU A 9 36.99 -19.97 -12.47
CA LEU A 9 35.65 -20.33 -12.01
C LEU A 9 34.87 -19.07 -11.65
N SER A 10 34.10 -18.55 -12.62
CA SER A 10 33.16 -17.45 -12.39
C SER A 10 31.97 -17.93 -11.57
N VAL A 11 31.99 -17.69 -10.25
CA VAL A 11 30.82 -17.88 -9.39
C VAL A 11 29.82 -16.77 -9.70
N ALA A 12 28.76 -17.10 -10.45
CA ALA A 12 27.65 -16.18 -10.68
C ALA A 12 26.87 -16.00 -9.37
N ALA A 13 27.04 -14.85 -8.72
CA ALA A 13 26.24 -14.46 -7.58
C ALA A 13 24.79 -14.20 -8.02
N LEU A 14 23.85 -15.01 -7.54
CA LEU A 14 22.43 -14.77 -7.74
C LEU A 14 22.00 -13.57 -6.86
N PRO A 15 21.28 -12.58 -7.40
CA PRO A 15 20.74 -11.50 -6.58
C PRO A 15 19.64 -12.05 -5.65
N VAL A 16 19.75 -11.77 -4.36
CA VAL A 16 18.76 -12.17 -3.33
C VAL A 16 18.09 -10.92 -2.75
N PRO A 17 16.90 -10.52 -3.25
CA PRO A 17 16.04 -9.56 -2.58
C PRO A 17 14.59 -10.09 -2.40
N PRO A 18 14.28 -10.93 -1.39
CA PRO A 18 12.94 -11.54 -1.31
C PRO A 18 12.21 -11.44 0.05
N LEU A 19 12.82 -11.00 1.15
CA LEU A 19 12.17 -11.03 2.48
C LEU A 19 11.26 -9.80 2.71
N ALA A 20 11.82 -8.59 2.81
CA ALA A 20 11.03 -7.37 3.09
C ALA A 20 9.85 -7.18 2.11
N GLN A 21 10.06 -7.38 0.81
CA GLN A 21 9.01 -7.30 -0.21
C GLN A 21 7.93 -8.41 -0.07
N ALA A 22 8.29 -9.62 0.40
CA ALA A 22 7.32 -10.66 0.69
C ALA A 22 6.54 -10.41 1.99
N ASP A 23 7.18 -9.79 2.98
CA ASP A 23 6.56 -9.38 4.24
C ASP A 23 5.60 -8.20 4.02
N ASN A 24 5.98 -7.19 3.24
CA ASN A 24 5.10 -6.09 2.80
C ASN A 24 3.93 -6.64 1.96
N ALA A 25 4.17 -7.58 1.04
CA ALA A 25 3.09 -8.25 0.29
C ALA A 25 2.14 -9.08 1.18
N ARG A 26 2.62 -9.61 2.31
CA ARG A 26 1.79 -10.29 3.32
C ARG A 26 0.99 -9.27 4.16
N LEU A 27 1.63 -8.19 4.58
CA LEU A 27 1.03 -7.09 5.33
C LEU A 27 -0.12 -6.45 4.54
N ASN A 28 0.10 -6.12 3.27
CA ASN A 28 -0.92 -5.53 2.39
C ASN A 28 -2.17 -6.43 2.27
N LYS A 29 -1.98 -7.76 2.16
CA LYS A 29 -3.10 -8.72 2.16
C LYS A 29 -3.83 -8.76 3.50
N SER A 30 -3.10 -8.66 4.60
CA SER A 30 -3.66 -8.63 5.95
C SER A 30 -4.52 -7.38 6.18
N VAL A 31 -4.05 -6.21 5.73
CA VAL A 31 -4.81 -4.94 5.77
C VAL A 31 -6.14 -5.07 5.00
N VAL A 32 -6.11 -5.60 3.78
CA VAL A 32 -7.34 -5.87 2.98
C VAL A 32 -8.30 -6.80 3.74
N ALA A 33 -7.79 -7.87 4.35
CA ALA A 33 -8.61 -8.82 5.12
C ALA A 33 -9.27 -8.18 6.35
N ASN A 34 -8.57 -7.27 7.04
CA ASN A 34 -9.17 -6.52 8.15
C ASN A 34 -10.28 -5.58 7.67
N VAL A 35 -10.06 -4.85 6.57
CA VAL A 35 -11.07 -3.95 5.98
C VAL A 35 -12.33 -4.72 5.61
N ILE A 36 -12.18 -5.89 4.97
CA ILE A 36 -13.30 -6.80 4.68
C ILE A 36 -14.05 -7.17 5.97
N THR A 37 -13.31 -7.51 7.03
CA THR A 37 -13.89 -7.85 8.35
C THR A 37 -14.65 -6.66 8.96
N LEU A 38 -14.09 -5.44 8.91
CA LEU A 38 -14.72 -4.22 9.42
C LEU A 38 -15.99 -3.87 8.62
N GLN A 39 -15.96 -3.99 7.29
CA GLN A 39 -17.15 -3.81 6.45
C GLN A 39 -18.25 -4.84 6.77
N GLN A 40 -17.89 -6.11 6.98
CA GLN A 40 -18.85 -7.14 7.40
C GLN A 40 -19.46 -6.83 8.78
N GLN A 41 -18.65 -6.37 9.74
CA GLN A 41 -19.13 -5.93 11.06
C GLN A 41 -20.03 -4.68 10.98
N ALA A 42 -19.78 -3.79 10.01
CA ALA A 42 -20.63 -2.64 9.70
C ALA A 42 -21.91 -3.00 8.92
N GLY A 43 -22.13 -4.27 8.58
CA GLY A 43 -23.32 -4.74 7.85
C GLY A 43 -23.27 -4.53 6.32
N CYS A 44 -22.10 -4.26 5.74
CA CYS A 44 -21.94 -4.12 4.30
C CYS A 44 -22.19 -5.46 3.59
N GLN A 45 -23.13 -5.48 2.63
CA GLN A 45 -23.52 -6.71 1.92
C GLN A 45 -22.57 -7.14 0.79
N ALA A 46 -21.79 -6.20 0.25
CA ALA A 46 -20.87 -6.46 -0.86
C ALA A 46 -19.42 -6.35 -0.38
N THR A 47 -18.62 -7.37 -0.69
CA THR A 47 -17.19 -7.41 -0.37
C THR A 47 -16.37 -6.50 -1.28
N ILE A 48 -15.53 -5.66 -0.68
CA ILE A 48 -14.54 -4.83 -1.38
C ILE A 48 -13.51 -5.70 -2.12
N LYS A 49 -13.14 -5.31 -3.35
CA LYS A 49 -12.24 -6.06 -4.24
C LYS A 49 -10.89 -5.37 -4.38
N ILE A 50 -9.81 -6.13 -4.57
CA ILE A 50 -8.50 -5.53 -4.85
C ILE A 50 -8.50 -4.97 -6.28
N ASN A 51 -8.23 -3.67 -6.44
CA ASN A 51 -8.13 -3.00 -7.73
C ASN A 51 -6.68 -2.58 -8.00
N PRO A 52 -6.07 -3.00 -9.13
CA PRO A 52 -4.65 -2.73 -9.40
C PRO A 52 -4.35 -1.24 -9.63
N LYS A 53 -5.33 -0.44 -10.07
CA LYS A 53 -5.19 1.00 -10.27
C LYS A 53 -5.07 1.72 -8.93
N LEU A 54 -5.95 1.37 -7.98
CA LEU A 54 -5.87 1.90 -6.61
C LEU A 54 -4.59 1.45 -5.89
N ARG A 55 -4.09 0.24 -6.18
CA ARG A 55 -2.81 -0.25 -5.62
C ARG A 55 -1.62 0.58 -6.13
N LEU A 56 -1.65 1.00 -7.39
CA LEU A 56 -0.64 1.90 -7.96
C LEU A 56 -0.71 3.31 -7.35
N ALA A 57 -1.92 3.85 -7.15
CA ALA A 57 -2.11 5.12 -6.45
C ALA A 57 -1.61 5.08 -5.00
N ALA A 58 -1.88 3.97 -4.29
CA ALA A 58 -1.35 3.73 -2.95
C ALA A 58 0.19 3.61 -2.95
N GLN A 59 0.77 2.90 -3.93
CA GLN A 59 2.22 2.77 -4.09
C GLN A 59 2.90 4.14 -4.22
N TRP A 60 2.40 5.00 -5.11
CA TRP A 60 2.96 6.34 -5.30
C TRP A 60 2.95 7.18 -4.01
N GLN A 61 1.84 7.18 -3.25
CA GLN A 61 1.81 7.90 -1.97
C GLN A 61 2.72 7.26 -0.92
N THR A 62 2.80 5.93 -0.86
CA THR A 62 3.71 5.25 0.09
C THR A 62 5.17 5.59 -0.20
N GLU A 63 5.58 5.54 -1.47
CA GLU A 63 6.94 5.87 -1.90
C GLU A 63 7.26 7.36 -1.66
N ASP A 64 6.34 8.27 -1.98
CA ASP A 64 6.50 9.70 -1.76
C ASP A 64 6.60 10.04 -0.27
N VAL A 65 5.63 9.58 0.54
CA VAL A 65 5.63 9.78 1.99
C VAL A 65 6.88 9.17 2.62
N LEU A 66 7.29 7.94 2.25
CA LEU A 66 8.49 7.31 2.83
C LEU A 66 9.74 8.17 2.62
N ASN A 67 9.94 8.69 1.41
CA ASN A 67 11.12 9.49 1.05
C ASN A 67 11.07 10.95 1.53
N ASN A 68 9.87 11.50 1.79
CA ASN A 68 9.69 12.88 2.25
C ASN A 68 9.25 12.92 3.73
N GLN A 69 10.21 13.12 4.64
CA GLN A 69 9.95 13.20 6.10
C GLN A 69 9.08 14.38 6.55
N ALA A 70 8.89 15.39 5.69
CA ALA A 70 7.96 16.49 5.95
C ALA A 70 6.49 16.15 5.69
N LEU A 71 6.18 15.01 5.06
CA LEU A 71 4.81 14.55 4.83
C LEU A 71 4.31 13.67 5.97
N ASP A 72 3.19 14.05 6.57
CA ASP A 72 2.49 13.33 7.65
C ASP A 72 1.00 13.02 7.32
N GLY A 73 0.57 13.22 6.06
CA GLY A 73 -0.83 13.08 5.65
C GLY A 73 -1.06 12.68 4.18
N ASP A 74 -2.28 12.96 3.71
CA ASP A 74 -2.87 12.38 2.48
C ASP A 74 -2.53 13.15 1.18
N ILE A 75 -1.81 14.28 1.29
CA ILE A 75 -1.38 15.13 0.16
C ILE A 75 0.08 14.77 -0.19
N GLY A 76 0.36 14.58 -1.48
CA GLY A 76 1.71 14.29 -1.98
C GLY A 76 2.62 15.53 -1.98
N SER A 77 3.93 15.32 -2.09
CA SER A 77 4.94 16.39 -2.20
C SER A 77 4.78 17.26 -3.45
N ASP A 78 4.13 16.73 -4.48
CA ASP A 78 3.73 17.42 -5.71
C ASP A 78 2.39 18.17 -5.59
N GLY A 79 1.73 18.09 -4.43
CA GLY A 79 0.39 18.64 -4.19
C GLY A 79 -0.75 17.73 -4.64
N SER A 80 -0.48 16.51 -5.11
CA SER A 80 -1.52 15.56 -5.53
C SER A 80 -2.41 15.13 -4.36
N THR A 81 -3.71 14.98 -4.63
CA THR A 81 -4.63 14.28 -3.74
C THR A 81 -4.70 12.79 -4.09
N ALA A 82 -5.26 11.97 -3.19
CA ALA A 82 -5.59 10.58 -3.49
C ALA A 82 -6.44 10.43 -4.77
N GLN A 83 -7.32 11.39 -5.07
CA GLN A 83 -8.15 11.39 -6.28
C GLN A 83 -7.33 11.68 -7.55
N ASP A 84 -6.33 12.55 -7.48
CA ASP A 84 -5.40 12.81 -8.60
C ASP A 84 -4.54 11.58 -8.87
N ARG A 85 -3.99 10.95 -7.83
CA ARG A 85 -3.23 9.69 -7.94
C ARG A 85 -4.09 8.57 -8.53
N ALA A 86 -5.32 8.37 -8.03
CA ALA A 86 -6.25 7.39 -8.56
C ALA A 86 -6.60 7.63 -10.04
N LYS A 87 -6.86 8.89 -10.41
CA LYS A 87 -7.13 9.31 -11.79
C LYS A 87 -5.92 9.08 -12.71
N ASN A 88 -4.71 9.40 -12.26
CA ASN A 88 -3.46 9.16 -12.99
C ASN A 88 -3.17 7.66 -13.16
N ALA A 89 -3.61 6.82 -12.21
CA ALA A 89 -3.62 5.35 -12.35
C ALA A 89 -4.79 4.82 -13.21
N GLY A 90 -5.62 5.68 -13.79
CA GLY A 90 -6.74 5.34 -14.67
C GLY A 90 -8.02 4.90 -13.97
N TYR A 91 -8.17 5.17 -12.67
CA TYR A 91 -9.39 4.90 -11.90
C TYR A 91 -10.35 6.11 -12.01
N VAL A 92 -11.61 5.83 -12.32
CA VAL A 92 -12.62 6.89 -12.62
C VAL A 92 -13.54 7.19 -11.44
N GLY A 93 -13.70 6.22 -10.52
CA GLY A 93 -14.57 6.39 -9.35
C GLY A 93 -14.04 7.40 -8.34
N ALA A 94 -14.95 7.87 -7.47
CA ALA A 94 -14.58 8.64 -6.29
C ALA A 94 -13.73 7.76 -5.34
N VAL A 95 -12.68 8.33 -4.75
CA VAL A 95 -11.80 7.64 -3.80
C VAL A 95 -11.65 8.34 -2.46
N SER A 96 -11.25 7.55 -1.46
CA SER A 96 -10.79 7.98 -0.14
C SER A 96 -9.47 7.28 0.20
N GLU A 97 -8.70 7.80 1.15
CA GLU A 97 -7.40 7.25 1.54
C GLU A 97 -7.28 7.15 3.07
N THR A 98 -6.49 6.18 3.54
CA THR A 98 -6.00 6.14 4.92
C THR A 98 -4.51 5.85 4.91
N VAL A 99 -3.72 6.66 5.62
CA VAL A 99 -2.25 6.56 5.69
C VAL A 99 -1.84 6.16 7.11
N ALA A 100 -0.96 5.17 7.26
CA ALA A 100 -0.29 4.84 8.52
C ALA A 100 1.20 5.09 8.37
N ILE A 101 1.79 5.76 9.36
CA ILE A 101 3.23 6.07 9.41
C ILE A 101 3.74 5.62 10.78
N ASN A 102 4.81 4.83 10.81
CA ASN A 102 5.50 4.44 12.04
C ASN A 102 6.99 4.81 11.96
N PRO A 103 7.59 5.41 13.00
CA PRO A 103 9.03 5.67 13.08
C PRO A 103 9.79 4.40 13.49
N ALA A 104 9.66 3.33 12.70
CA ALA A 104 10.29 2.03 12.93
C ALA A 104 10.53 1.29 11.61
N LEU A 105 11.56 0.43 11.60
CA LEU A 105 11.93 -0.44 10.46
C LEU A 105 10.79 -1.35 9.98
N ALA A 106 9.85 -1.71 10.85
CA ALA A 106 8.70 -2.51 10.49
C ALA A 106 7.45 -1.95 11.18
N ILE A 107 6.33 -2.01 10.47
CA ILE A 107 4.98 -1.79 10.99
C ILE A 107 4.20 -3.11 10.89
N ASN A 108 3.42 -3.43 11.90
CA ASN A 108 2.59 -4.63 11.92
C ASN A 108 1.09 -4.33 11.76
N ASN A 109 0.32 -5.38 11.47
CA ASN A 109 -1.12 -5.29 11.19
C ASN A 109 -1.93 -4.64 12.31
N LEU A 110 -1.57 -4.87 13.58
CA LEU A 110 -2.28 -4.33 14.73
C LEU A 110 -2.01 -2.84 14.91
N GLU A 111 -0.79 -2.38 14.62
CA GLU A 111 -0.42 -0.95 14.68
C GLU A 111 -1.20 -0.13 13.65
N ILE A 112 -1.28 -0.61 12.40
CA ILE A 112 -2.07 0.01 11.32
C ILE A 112 -3.53 0.14 11.76
N LEU A 113 -4.12 -0.95 12.25
CA LEU A 113 -5.50 -0.93 12.74
C LEU A 113 -5.66 0.02 13.93
N ASN A 114 -4.72 0.08 14.87
CA ASN A 114 -4.82 1.03 15.99
C ASN A 114 -4.83 2.49 15.52
N GLN A 115 -3.96 2.84 14.56
CA GLN A 115 -3.93 4.20 14.00
C GLN A 115 -5.23 4.57 13.26
N TRP A 116 -5.84 3.61 12.54
CA TRP A 116 -7.01 3.87 11.70
C TRP A 116 -8.35 3.68 12.42
N TYR A 117 -8.46 2.73 13.35
CA TYR A 117 -9.71 2.37 14.03
C TYR A 117 -10.14 3.43 15.05
N TYR A 118 -9.20 4.03 15.78
CA TYR A 118 -9.49 5.08 16.77
C TYR A 118 -9.56 6.48 16.16
N ARG A 119 -9.28 6.62 14.86
CA ARG A 119 -9.48 7.85 14.08
C ARG A 119 -10.86 7.84 13.44
N ALA A 120 -11.75 8.73 13.87
CA ALA A 120 -13.16 8.71 13.46
C ALA A 120 -13.36 8.95 11.94
N ASP A 121 -12.47 9.71 11.31
CA ASP A 121 -12.40 9.95 9.88
C ASP A 121 -12.00 8.69 9.11
N TYR A 122 -10.90 8.03 9.53
CA TYR A 122 -10.42 6.80 8.89
C TYR A 122 -11.34 5.60 9.15
N TYR A 123 -11.88 5.45 10.37
CA TYR A 123 -12.87 4.42 10.69
C TYR A 123 -14.11 4.54 9.79
N LYS A 124 -14.58 5.77 9.53
CA LYS A 124 -15.68 6.02 8.59
C LYS A 124 -15.32 5.62 7.15
N ILE A 125 -14.08 5.83 6.70
CA ILE A 125 -13.63 5.39 5.36
C ILE A 125 -13.60 3.85 5.29
N MET A 126 -13.00 3.18 6.28
CA MET A 126 -12.92 1.72 6.33
C MET A 126 -14.30 1.03 6.38
N THR A 127 -15.29 1.66 7.01
CA THR A 127 -16.65 1.14 7.18
C THR A 127 -17.67 1.69 6.17
N ASP A 128 -17.27 2.55 5.23
CA ASP A 128 -18.16 3.06 4.18
C ASP A 128 -18.56 1.93 3.22
N CYS A 129 -19.79 1.42 3.38
CA CYS A 129 -20.37 0.37 2.54
C CYS A 129 -20.61 0.77 1.07
N SER A 130 -20.27 2.00 0.65
CA SER A 130 -20.21 2.37 -0.77
C SER A 130 -18.83 2.14 -1.41
N ASN A 131 -17.78 1.87 -0.61
CA ASN A 131 -16.49 1.43 -1.15
C ASN A 131 -16.61 -0.01 -1.69
N ARG A 132 -16.17 -0.19 -2.95
CA ARG A 132 -16.24 -1.43 -3.75
C ARG A 132 -14.87 -1.93 -4.17
N ASP A 133 -13.90 -1.04 -4.26
CA ASP A 133 -12.50 -1.32 -4.62
C ASP A 133 -11.55 -0.88 -3.51
N ILE A 134 -10.42 -1.58 -3.37
CA ILE A 134 -9.29 -1.20 -2.51
C ILE A 134 -7.94 -1.46 -3.19
N GLY A 135 -6.99 -0.58 -2.97
CA GLY A 135 -5.58 -0.80 -3.22
C GLY A 135 -4.78 -0.55 -1.95
N VAL A 136 -3.86 -1.44 -1.60
CA VAL A 136 -2.98 -1.28 -0.44
C VAL A 136 -1.53 -1.46 -0.87
N TRP A 137 -0.67 -0.56 -0.43
CA TRP A 137 0.78 -0.68 -0.56
C TRP A 137 1.46 -0.34 0.78
N SER A 138 2.60 -0.99 1.03
CA SER A 138 3.46 -0.75 2.19
C SER A 138 4.91 -0.83 1.78
N GLU A 139 5.72 0.06 2.34
CA GLU A 139 7.15 0.10 2.13
C GLU A 139 7.85 0.61 3.40
N ASN A 140 9.10 0.21 3.59
CA ASN A 140 9.83 0.50 4.82
C ASN A 140 11.32 0.81 4.57
N SER A 141 11.83 1.75 5.35
CA SER A 141 13.23 2.15 5.47
C SER A 141 13.75 1.80 6.87
N PHE A 142 15.02 2.11 7.16
CA PHE A 142 15.65 1.83 8.46
C PHE A 142 14.90 2.44 9.66
N ASP A 143 14.37 3.65 9.51
CA ASP A 143 13.77 4.48 10.56
C ASP A 143 12.27 4.69 10.39
N ARG A 144 11.66 4.24 9.29
CA ARG A 144 10.28 4.57 8.94
C ARG A 144 9.58 3.46 8.16
N SER A 145 8.33 3.18 8.50
CA SER A 145 7.43 2.33 7.72
C SER A 145 6.18 3.11 7.36
N VAL A 146 5.70 2.94 6.13
CA VAL A 146 4.50 3.62 5.62
C VAL A 146 3.56 2.59 5.00
N VAL A 147 2.26 2.70 5.30
CA VAL A 147 1.19 1.92 4.65
C VAL A 147 0.11 2.87 4.18
N VAL A 148 -0.30 2.74 2.92
CA VAL A 148 -1.41 3.50 2.34
C VAL A 148 -2.47 2.52 1.85
N ALA A 149 -3.72 2.77 2.22
CA ALA A 149 -4.89 2.12 1.62
C ALA A 149 -5.75 3.17 0.90
N VAL A 150 -5.99 2.96 -0.39
CA VAL A 150 -6.90 3.77 -1.21
C VAL A 150 -8.16 2.95 -1.48
N TYR A 151 -9.31 3.54 -1.18
CA TYR A 151 -10.64 2.95 -1.29
C TYR A 151 -11.40 3.63 -2.43
N GLY A 152 -12.13 2.90 -3.25
CA GLY A 152 -12.88 3.46 -4.38
C GLY A 152 -14.31 2.95 -4.46
N LYS A 153 -15.22 3.79 -4.97
CA LYS A 153 -16.67 3.52 -5.01
C LYS A 153 -17.15 2.73 -6.23
N GLY A 154 -16.21 2.17 -6.99
CA GLY A 154 -16.43 1.44 -8.24
C GLY A 154 -15.84 2.20 -9.43
N ASP A 155 -15.13 1.50 -10.32
CA ASP A 155 -14.97 1.93 -11.70
C ASP A 155 -15.62 0.92 -12.68
N ASP A 156 -16.35 1.42 -13.68
CA ASP A 156 -17.05 0.59 -14.69
C ASP A 156 -16.08 -0.16 -15.64
N SER A 157 -14.80 -0.22 -15.28
CA SER A 157 -13.70 -0.86 -16.02
C SER A 157 -13.34 -2.26 -15.50
N ALA A 158 -13.91 -2.70 -14.37
CA ALA A 158 -13.59 -3.97 -13.73
C ALA A 158 -14.47 -5.13 -14.25
N HIS A 159 -14.21 -5.55 -15.50
CA HIS A 159 -14.74 -6.77 -16.12
C HIS A 159 -13.58 -7.67 -16.59
#